data_AF-A0A1Q6FT95-F1
#
_entry.id   AF-A0A1Q6FT95-F1
#
_cell.length_a   1.000
_cell.length_b   1.000
_cell.length_c   1.000
_cell.angle_alpha   90.00
_cell.angle_beta   90.00
_cell.angle_gamma   90.00
#
_symmetry.space_group_name_H-M   'P 1'
#
loop_
_entity.id
_entity.type
_entity.pdbx_description
1 polymer ?
#
loop_
_entity_poly.entity_id
_entity_poly.type
_entity_poly.pdbx_seq_one_letter_code
_entity_poly.pdbx_strand_id
1 'polypeptide(L)'
;MGNKLSTTLLLALCMMLCGSARPAMAGVRLPKVISDCMVLQRDRELMIWGWADPGEKVTVRFDGKHYFTEASSEGDWCVTMPPHEAGGPYLLEVNEIAVRDVLVGDVWLLSGQSNQETPVERLLDRYPEINFSNNHMVRMYKVPTQDSPGQLKEDIPAGERWHSAVASDVLNWKALAYWYAMLAYEQTGVPQGMLVSSLGGSAIESWVCEERLMKFPALAARKAAADSARLASTDLGRTEGWQEEDFDDSSWKTIDNPTYLSDAGLEPGVVIWYRKTIDIPESMAGRHAKIYMGRLVDGDEVYVNGTLVGSTGYFGPPRKYDVPAGVLHEGRNVVAVRLAANASDAGFVPDKPYRLAGDEASVDLTGEWKYNIGMRTRPTQGFGPGAFRRTPSFTGAGLYNGMIWPLRNYAVAGVIWYQGESNAGAADIYDDYLEELIYGWREDFGDEHLPFVICQLPNYMEAYDHPVDESWARLREAQLKVYREVPFTYLATSYDTGEWNDIHPLNKKDMAATILLGTRQLYGGEDIVAMGPVYRDMEIDGNRIILRFDEAGSGLRTKDGGPLKHFAIAGEDGRFVWADAVIRGKTVVVSSPEVEHPVAVRYAWANNPEGANLCGRNGVLASPFRTDDW
;
A
#
# COMPACT_ATOMS: atom_id res chain seq x y z
N MET A 1 48.74 -58.04 -44.85
CA MET A 1 47.73 -57.06 -45.30
C MET A 1 47.25 -56.32 -44.07
N GLY A 2 47.80 -55.12 -43.83
CA GLY A 2 47.67 -54.38 -42.56
C GLY A 2 46.59 -53.31 -42.63
N ASN A 3 45.72 -53.31 -41.62
CA ASN A 3 44.66 -52.33 -41.40
C ASN A 3 45.22 -50.92 -41.16
N LYS A 4 45.03 -50.03 -42.14
CA LYS A 4 45.14 -48.57 -42.00
C LYS A 4 43.74 -47.95 -41.98
N LEU A 5 43.00 -48.11 -40.89
CA LEU A 5 41.76 -47.36 -40.62
C LEU A 5 41.54 -47.34 -39.11
N SER A 6 42.11 -46.36 -38.41
CA SER A 6 41.71 -46.11 -37.01
C SER A 6 42.06 -44.69 -36.51
N THR A 7 43.07 -44.03 -37.06
CA THR A 7 43.54 -42.75 -36.49
C THR A 7 42.83 -41.50 -37.03
N THR A 8 42.21 -41.55 -38.21
CA THR A 8 41.57 -40.36 -38.81
C THR A 8 40.15 -40.11 -38.31
N LEU A 9 39.47 -41.13 -37.75
CA LEU A 9 38.10 -40.99 -37.25
C LEU A 9 38.05 -40.47 -35.80
N LEU A 10 39.12 -40.65 -35.02
CA LEU A 10 39.19 -40.17 -33.62
C LEU A 10 39.51 -38.66 -33.53
N LEU A 11 40.25 -38.09 -34.49
CA LEU A 11 40.50 -36.64 -34.53
C LEU A 11 39.30 -35.84 -35.05
N ALA A 12 38.44 -36.44 -35.88
CA ALA A 12 37.22 -35.80 -36.35
C ALA A 12 36.14 -35.71 -35.26
N LEU A 13 36.14 -36.64 -34.28
CA LEU A 13 35.18 -36.65 -33.18
C LEU A 13 35.56 -35.68 -32.05
N CYS A 14 36.84 -35.38 -31.85
CA CYS A 14 37.29 -34.35 -30.90
C CYS A 14 37.09 -32.91 -31.42
N MET A 15 37.03 -32.68 -32.74
CA MET A 15 36.77 -31.34 -33.30
C MET A 15 35.27 -30.99 -33.38
N MET A 16 34.35 -31.95 -33.19
CA MET A 16 32.90 -31.68 -33.10
C MET A 16 32.38 -31.38 -31.69
N LEU A 17 33.24 -31.46 -30.66
CA LEU A 17 32.90 -31.11 -29.27
C LEU A 17 33.32 -29.68 -28.85
N CYS A 18 33.87 -28.89 -29.78
CA CYS A 18 34.18 -27.46 -29.57
C CYS A 18 33.19 -26.52 -30.31
N GLY A 19 31.99 -27.01 -30.60
CA GLY A 19 30.92 -26.22 -31.23
C GLY A 19 30.17 -25.38 -30.20
N SER A 20 30.55 -24.11 -30.10
CA SER A 20 29.79 -23.01 -29.48
C SER A 20 29.24 -23.28 -28.07
N ALA A 21 30.09 -23.14 -27.06
CA ALA A 21 29.59 -22.55 -25.81
C ALA A 21 29.09 -21.14 -26.18
N ARG A 22 27.78 -21.00 -26.35
CA ARG A 22 27.16 -19.67 -26.28
C ARG A 22 27.59 -19.10 -24.93
N PRO A 23 28.13 -17.87 -24.85
CA PRO A 23 28.23 -17.24 -23.53
C PRO A 23 26.82 -17.29 -22.95
N ALA A 24 26.67 -17.98 -21.82
CA ALA A 24 25.46 -17.84 -21.04
C ALA A 24 25.44 -16.37 -20.61
N MET A 25 24.77 -15.52 -21.38
CA MET A 25 24.35 -14.21 -20.89
C MET A 25 23.09 -14.45 -20.08
N ALA A 26 23.27 -14.97 -18.87
CA ALA A 26 22.33 -14.74 -17.78
C ALA A 26 23.10 -13.79 -16.85
N GLY A 27 22.82 -12.50 -17.00
CA GLY A 27 23.56 -11.44 -16.31
C GLY A 27 22.95 -11.12 -14.96
N VAL A 28 23.77 -10.51 -14.10
CA VAL A 28 23.35 -9.81 -12.88
C VAL A 28 22.03 -9.07 -13.08
N ARG A 29 21.09 -9.22 -12.14
CA ARG A 29 19.80 -8.54 -12.09
C ARG A 29 19.68 -7.78 -10.78
N LEU A 30 19.28 -6.52 -10.86
CA LEU A 30 18.98 -5.68 -9.70
C LEU A 30 17.48 -5.73 -9.34
N PRO A 31 17.14 -5.51 -8.05
CA PRO A 31 15.78 -5.19 -7.61
C PRO A 31 15.24 -3.97 -8.34
N LYS A 32 13.92 -3.92 -8.59
CA LYS A 32 13.32 -2.84 -9.39
C LYS A 32 13.46 -1.45 -8.76
N VAL A 33 13.55 -1.39 -7.42
CA VAL A 33 13.76 -0.13 -6.69
C VAL A 33 15.17 0.44 -6.90
N ILE A 34 16.17 -0.40 -7.22
CA ILE A 34 17.52 0.04 -7.58
C ILE A 34 17.52 0.37 -9.08
N SER A 35 17.28 1.63 -9.39
CA SER A 35 17.15 2.12 -10.76
C SER A 35 17.61 3.58 -10.87
N ASP A 36 17.70 4.08 -12.11
CA ASP A 36 18.11 5.46 -12.38
C ASP A 36 17.32 6.46 -11.54
N CYS A 37 17.97 7.56 -11.16
CA CYS A 37 17.41 8.60 -10.31
C CYS A 37 17.08 8.14 -8.89
N MET A 38 17.61 7.02 -8.38
CA MET A 38 17.38 6.62 -6.98
C MET A 38 18.07 7.52 -5.95
N VAL A 39 17.61 7.43 -4.70
CA VAL A 39 18.26 8.10 -3.54
C VAL A 39 18.65 7.02 -2.52
N LEU A 40 19.94 6.91 -2.23
CA LEU A 40 20.46 6.06 -1.16
C LEU A 40 20.46 6.82 0.17
N GLN A 41 20.25 6.11 1.28
CA GLN A 41 20.29 6.71 2.62
C GLN A 41 21.71 7.16 3.00
N ARG A 42 21.86 8.34 3.58
CA ARG A 42 23.16 8.81 4.10
C ARG A 42 23.44 8.27 5.51
N ASP A 43 24.70 8.38 5.94
CA ASP A 43 25.17 8.15 7.32
C ASP A 43 24.84 6.77 7.92
N ARG A 44 24.56 5.79 7.06
CA ARG A 44 24.29 4.39 7.42
C ARG A 44 24.94 3.46 6.40
N GLU A 45 25.20 2.22 6.81
CA GLU A 45 25.68 1.20 5.88
C GLU A 45 24.67 1.01 4.74
N LEU A 46 25.17 0.88 3.51
CA LEU A 46 24.35 0.81 2.30
C LEU A 46 24.47 -0.57 1.69
N MET A 47 23.34 -1.26 1.57
CA MET A 47 23.27 -2.54 0.88
C MET A 47 22.92 -2.33 -0.59
N ILE A 48 23.72 -2.92 -1.48
CA ILE A 48 23.36 -3.15 -2.88
C ILE A 48 23.26 -4.67 -3.04
N TRP A 49 22.12 -5.14 -3.52
CA TRP A 49 21.84 -6.57 -3.65
C TRP A 49 21.19 -6.88 -4.99
N GLY A 50 21.08 -8.17 -5.30
CA GLY A 50 20.39 -8.63 -6.49
C GLY A 50 20.50 -10.13 -6.66
N TRP A 51 20.32 -10.56 -7.91
CA TRP A 51 20.42 -11.96 -8.31
C TRP A 51 21.39 -12.11 -9.48
N ALA A 52 22.04 -13.26 -9.59
CA ALA A 52 22.97 -13.61 -10.66
C ALA A 52 23.06 -15.14 -10.76
N ASP A 53 23.81 -15.67 -11.72
CA ASP A 53 24.04 -17.12 -11.77
C ASP A 53 24.84 -17.58 -10.53
N PRO A 54 24.58 -18.78 -9.97
CA PRO A 54 25.35 -19.27 -8.82
C PRO A 54 26.87 -19.25 -9.05
N GLY A 55 27.60 -18.62 -8.13
CA GLY A 55 29.05 -18.44 -8.25
C GLY A 55 29.49 -17.30 -9.21
N GLU A 56 28.55 -16.54 -9.76
CA GLU A 56 28.88 -15.37 -10.60
C GLU A 56 29.55 -14.29 -9.75
N LYS A 57 30.68 -13.77 -10.24
CA LYS A 57 31.39 -12.67 -9.60
C LYS A 57 30.70 -11.35 -9.89
N VAL A 58 30.37 -10.62 -8.82
CA VAL A 58 29.72 -9.32 -8.90
C VAL A 58 30.68 -8.24 -8.41
N THR A 59 30.88 -7.22 -9.25
CA THR A 59 31.64 -6.01 -8.91
C THR A 59 30.68 -4.84 -8.84
N VAL A 60 30.70 -4.14 -7.71
CA VAL A 60 29.95 -2.89 -7.52
C VAL A 60 30.93 -1.73 -7.46
N ARG A 61 30.71 -0.68 -8.26
CA ARG A 61 31.47 0.57 -8.21
C ARG A 61 30.55 1.73 -7.84
N PHE A 62 30.94 2.47 -6.80
CA PHE A 62 30.21 3.63 -6.33
C PHE A 62 31.19 4.66 -5.77
N ASP A 63 31.06 5.92 -6.19
CA ASP A 63 31.94 7.03 -5.80
C ASP A 63 33.45 6.69 -5.88
N GLY A 64 33.86 6.09 -7.01
CA GLY A 64 35.25 5.70 -7.27
C GLY A 64 35.77 4.51 -6.45
N LYS A 65 34.97 3.94 -5.56
CA LYS A 65 35.31 2.75 -4.75
C LYS A 65 34.77 1.48 -5.41
N HIS A 66 35.48 0.37 -5.20
CA HIS A 66 35.12 -0.95 -5.73
C HIS A 66 34.80 -1.90 -4.58
N TYR A 67 33.71 -2.64 -4.73
CA TYR A 67 33.25 -3.69 -3.83
C TYR A 67 33.07 -4.97 -4.66
N PHE A 68 33.38 -6.11 -4.06
CA PHE A 68 33.37 -7.40 -4.75
C PHE A 68 32.59 -8.41 -3.91
N THR A 69 31.77 -9.20 -4.57
CA THR A 69 31.05 -10.32 -3.97
C THR A 69 30.86 -11.43 -5.02
N GLU A 70 30.29 -12.54 -4.60
CA GLU A 70 29.96 -13.68 -5.45
C GLU A 70 28.52 -14.11 -5.13
N ALA A 71 27.76 -14.47 -6.15
CA ALA A 71 26.41 -14.97 -5.94
C ALA A 71 26.40 -16.34 -5.26
N SER A 72 25.46 -16.51 -4.34
CA SER A 72 25.27 -17.72 -3.54
C SER A 72 24.87 -18.91 -4.42
N SER A 73 24.74 -20.10 -3.82
CA SER A 73 24.17 -21.27 -4.51
C SER A 73 22.73 -21.07 -4.97
N GLU A 74 21.98 -20.17 -4.32
CA GLU A 74 20.60 -19.81 -4.65
C GLU A 74 20.52 -18.61 -5.63
N GLY A 75 21.68 -18.06 -6.00
CA GLY A 75 21.80 -16.97 -6.97
C GLY A 75 21.61 -15.56 -6.40
N ASP A 76 21.36 -15.39 -5.10
CA ASP A 76 21.35 -14.08 -4.45
C ASP A 76 22.76 -13.57 -4.14
N TRP A 77 22.95 -12.26 -4.18
CA TRP A 77 24.21 -11.61 -3.79
C TRP A 77 23.94 -10.27 -3.12
N CYS A 78 24.87 -9.85 -2.26
CA CYS A 78 24.88 -8.50 -1.70
C CYS A 78 26.30 -7.97 -1.49
N VAL A 79 26.43 -6.64 -1.48
CA VAL A 79 27.57 -5.91 -0.94
C VAL A 79 27.07 -4.89 0.07
N THR A 80 27.82 -4.72 1.15
CA THR A 80 27.62 -3.64 2.12
C THR A 80 28.69 -2.58 1.90
N MET A 81 28.27 -1.36 1.62
CA MET A 81 29.14 -0.19 1.51
C MET A 81 29.14 0.58 2.84
N PRO A 82 30.26 1.18 3.25
CA PRO A 82 30.31 2.00 4.46
C PRO A 82 29.40 3.23 4.33
N PRO A 83 29.05 3.89 5.45
CA PRO A 83 28.31 5.15 5.45
C PRO A 83 28.84 6.18 4.47
N HIS A 84 27.92 6.91 3.85
CA HIS A 84 28.22 7.88 2.81
C HIS A 84 27.57 9.22 3.14
N GLU A 85 28.32 10.31 2.95
CA GLU A 85 27.86 11.69 3.12
C GLU A 85 26.80 12.04 2.07
N ALA A 86 25.92 12.99 2.39
CA ALA A 86 24.92 13.48 1.45
C ALA A 86 25.57 14.10 0.19
N GLY A 87 24.97 13.89 -0.98
CA GLY A 87 25.43 14.51 -2.22
C GLY A 87 25.01 13.78 -3.48
N GLY A 88 25.82 13.95 -4.53
CA GLY A 88 25.59 13.42 -5.87
C GLY A 88 25.29 14.53 -6.89
N PRO A 89 24.91 14.17 -8.12
CA PRO A 89 24.64 12.81 -8.56
C PRO A 89 25.89 11.96 -8.79
N TYR A 90 25.80 10.68 -8.42
CA TYR A 90 26.82 9.66 -8.61
C TYR A 90 26.39 8.66 -9.70
N LEU A 91 27.36 7.86 -10.14
CA LEU A 91 27.14 6.67 -10.95
C LEU A 91 27.35 5.44 -10.07
N LEU A 92 26.35 4.55 -10.02
CA LEU A 92 26.46 3.22 -9.44
C LEU A 92 26.58 2.22 -10.59
N GLU A 93 27.65 1.44 -10.62
CA GLU A 93 27.82 0.36 -11.60
C GLU A 93 27.83 -0.99 -10.91
N VAL A 94 27.12 -1.95 -11.48
CA VAL A 94 27.09 -3.35 -11.04
C VAL A 94 27.36 -4.23 -12.25
N ASN A 95 28.58 -4.77 -12.34
CA ASN A 95 29.10 -5.39 -13.56
C ASN A 95 28.88 -4.46 -14.79
N GLU A 96 28.07 -4.90 -15.76
CA GLU A 96 27.74 -4.15 -16.99
C GLU A 96 26.53 -3.20 -16.81
N ILE A 97 25.84 -3.23 -15.66
CA ILE A 97 24.68 -2.39 -15.39
C ILE A 97 25.15 -1.05 -14.84
N ALA A 98 24.69 0.05 -15.46
CA ALA A 98 24.89 1.41 -14.97
C ALA A 98 23.57 1.97 -14.45
N VAL A 99 23.54 2.31 -13.16
CA VAL A 99 22.46 3.05 -12.50
C VAL A 99 22.91 4.50 -12.36
N ARG A 100 22.24 5.38 -13.09
CA ARG A 100 22.64 6.77 -13.30
C ARG A 100 21.91 7.70 -12.35
N ASP A 101 22.52 8.85 -12.14
CA ASP A 101 21.92 9.94 -11.38
C ASP A 101 21.55 9.50 -9.97
N VAL A 102 22.47 8.88 -9.22
CA VAL A 102 22.20 8.40 -7.85
C VAL A 102 22.50 9.49 -6.84
N LEU A 103 21.55 9.85 -5.97
CA LEU A 103 21.79 10.75 -4.84
C LEU A 103 22.05 9.96 -3.57
N VAL A 104 22.73 10.58 -2.62
CA VAL A 104 22.81 10.14 -1.22
C VAL A 104 22.16 11.21 -0.35
N GLY A 105 21.18 10.83 0.48
CA GLY A 105 20.35 11.76 1.23
C GLY A 105 19.48 11.09 2.29
N ASP A 106 18.40 11.75 2.73
CA ASP A 106 17.45 11.16 3.68
C ASP A 106 16.33 10.44 2.91
N VAL A 107 16.19 9.14 3.17
CA VAL A 107 15.19 8.29 2.52
C VAL A 107 14.08 7.96 3.51
N TRP A 108 12.83 8.29 3.18
CA TRP A 108 11.67 8.05 4.01
C TRP A 108 10.73 7.03 3.38
N LEU A 109 10.29 6.05 4.16
CA LEU A 109 9.23 5.11 3.77
C LEU A 109 7.87 5.69 4.15
N LEU A 110 7.06 6.05 3.17
CA LEU A 110 5.70 6.53 3.37
C LEU A 110 4.73 5.38 3.11
N SER A 111 3.99 4.97 4.13
CA SER A 111 3.08 3.83 4.03
C SER A 111 1.72 4.09 4.68
N GLY A 112 0.78 3.18 4.41
CA GLY A 112 -0.62 3.26 4.81
C GLY A 112 -1.55 3.24 3.61
N GLN A 113 -2.57 4.11 3.61
CA GLN A 113 -3.69 4.02 2.67
C GLN A 113 -3.87 5.26 1.78
N SER A 114 -5.10 5.56 1.38
CA SER A 114 -5.46 6.52 0.32
C SER A 114 -4.96 7.94 0.57
N ASN A 115 -4.81 8.34 1.84
CA ASN A 115 -4.21 9.62 2.22
C ASN A 115 -2.71 9.74 1.89
N GLN A 116 -1.99 8.63 1.71
CA GLN A 116 -0.65 8.58 1.09
C GLN A 116 -0.67 8.50 -0.44
N GLU A 117 -1.81 8.16 -1.06
CA GLU A 117 -1.93 7.95 -2.50
C GLU A 117 -2.52 9.14 -3.27
N THR A 118 -3.00 10.15 -2.54
CA THR A 118 -3.57 11.37 -3.12
C THR A 118 -2.57 11.98 -4.10
N PRO A 119 -2.86 12.06 -5.40
CA PRO A 119 -1.93 12.62 -6.38
C PRO A 119 -1.81 14.14 -6.21
N VAL A 120 -0.64 14.70 -6.53
CA VAL A 120 -0.44 16.17 -6.49
C VAL A 120 -1.39 16.93 -7.43
N GLU A 121 -1.89 16.28 -8.48
CA GLU A 121 -2.84 16.87 -9.42
C GLU A 121 -4.11 17.40 -8.73
N ARG A 122 -4.59 16.72 -7.67
CA ARG A 122 -5.75 17.16 -6.88
C ARG A 122 -5.51 18.46 -6.12
N LEU A 123 -4.25 18.88 -5.98
CA LEU A 123 -3.85 20.03 -5.18
C LEU A 123 -3.48 21.25 -6.01
N LEU A 124 -3.46 21.16 -7.35
CA LEU A 124 -2.95 22.23 -8.23
C LEU A 124 -3.72 23.55 -8.10
N ASP A 125 -5.05 23.50 -7.89
CA ASP A 125 -5.85 24.70 -7.71
C ASP A 125 -5.52 25.43 -6.40
N ARG A 126 -5.22 24.67 -5.35
CA ARG A 126 -4.85 25.21 -4.03
C ARG A 126 -3.39 25.66 -3.98
N TYR A 127 -2.51 24.95 -4.68
CA TYR A 127 -1.08 25.17 -4.70
C TYR A 127 -0.54 25.20 -6.14
N PRO A 128 -0.78 26.29 -6.89
CA PRO A 128 -0.34 26.41 -8.27
C PRO A 128 1.18 26.40 -8.41
N GLU A 129 1.94 26.65 -7.32
CA GLU A 129 3.40 26.59 -7.31
C GLU A 129 3.97 25.20 -7.67
N ILE A 130 3.19 24.13 -7.50
CA ILE A 130 3.59 22.76 -7.87
C ILE A 130 3.96 22.68 -9.36
N ASN A 131 3.22 23.39 -10.23
CA ASN A 131 3.46 23.39 -11.68
C ASN A 131 4.82 24.01 -12.07
N PHE A 132 5.45 24.75 -11.16
CA PHE A 132 6.74 25.40 -11.37
C PHE A 132 7.85 24.76 -10.54
N SER A 133 7.60 23.60 -9.92
CA SER A 133 8.60 22.86 -9.17
C SER A 133 9.82 22.56 -10.04
N ASN A 134 11.03 22.77 -9.53
CA ASN A 134 12.26 22.51 -10.27
C ASN A 134 13.38 21.97 -9.37
N ASN A 135 13.00 21.06 -8.46
CA ASN A 135 13.93 20.50 -7.49
C ASN A 135 14.40 19.11 -7.92
N HIS A 136 15.65 19.02 -8.38
CA HIS A 136 16.29 17.77 -8.80
C HIS A 136 16.82 16.94 -7.62
N MET A 137 16.90 17.54 -6.43
CA MET A 137 17.44 16.89 -5.22
C MET A 137 16.37 16.15 -4.42
N VAL A 138 15.12 16.17 -4.90
CA VAL A 138 13.97 15.57 -4.25
C VAL A 138 13.33 14.56 -5.19
N ARG A 139 13.19 13.31 -4.74
CA ARG A 139 12.78 12.18 -5.59
C ARG A 139 11.79 11.26 -4.91
N MET A 140 10.93 10.62 -5.69
CA MET A 140 9.91 9.68 -5.21
C MET A 140 9.88 8.42 -6.05
N TYR A 141 9.74 7.27 -5.40
CA TYR A 141 9.38 6.00 -6.02
C TYR A 141 8.06 5.51 -5.43
N LYS A 142 7.04 5.25 -6.26
CA LYS A 142 5.76 4.69 -5.80
C LYS A 142 5.76 3.18 -5.97
N VAL A 143 5.89 2.43 -4.88
CA VAL A 143 5.88 0.96 -4.95
C VAL A 143 4.59 0.48 -5.62
N PRO A 144 4.67 -0.29 -6.73
CA PRO A 144 3.48 -0.84 -7.38
C PRO A 144 2.73 -1.78 -6.44
N THR A 145 1.41 -1.76 -6.52
CA THR A 145 0.58 -2.62 -5.67
C THR A 145 0.87 -4.09 -5.94
N GLN A 146 1.23 -4.82 -4.88
CA GLN A 146 1.46 -6.26 -4.91
C GLN A 146 0.90 -6.88 -3.64
N ASP A 147 -0.38 -7.24 -3.68
CA ASP A 147 -1.02 -7.96 -2.57
C ASP A 147 -0.73 -9.46 -2.72
N SER A 148 0.10 -10.01 -1.82
CA SER A 148 0.61 -11.38 -1.90
C SER A 148 0.32 -12.19 -0.62
N PRO A 149 -0.94 -12.58 -0.35
CA PRO A 149 -1.29 -13.34 0.85
C PRO A 149 -0.59 -14.71 0.88
N GLY A 150 0.09 -15.01 1.99
CA GLY A 150 0.77 -16.29 2.23
C GLY A 150 2.04 -16.53 1.40
N GLN A 151 2.57 -15.51 0.71
CA GLN A 151 3.85 -15.63 0.00
C GLN A 151 4.64 -14.33 0.07
N LEU A 152 5.81 -14.36 0.70
CA LEU A 152 6.80 -13.29 0.63
C LEU A 152 7.33 -13.12 -0.79
N LYS A 153 7.51 -11.87 -1.21
CA LYS A 153 8.07 -11.53 -2.52
C LYS A 153 9.43 -10.90 -2.35
N GLU A 154 10.41 -11.39 -3.11
CA GLU A 154 11.79 -10.91 -3.01
C GLU A 154 12.04 -9.62 -3.82
N ASP A 155 11.11 -9.22 -4.68
CA ASP A 155 11.19 -8.02 -5.51
C ASP A 155 9.79 -7.44 -5.74
N ILE A 156 9.73 -6.13 -5.99
CA ILE A 156 8.49 -5.42 -6.35
C ILE A 156 8.18 -5.61 -7.84
N PRO A 157 6.93 -5.41 -8.28
CA PRO A 157 6.59 -5.48 -9.70
C PRO A 157 7.39 -4.46 -10.54
N ALA A 158 7.68 -4.82 -11.79
CA ALA A 158 8.20 -3.86 -12.76
C ALA A 158 7.10 -2.86 -13.18
N GLY A 159 7.52 -1.75 -13.79
CA GLY A 159 6.60 -0.76 -14.38
C GLY A 159 6.65 0.61 -13.71
N GLU A 160 7.45 0.79 -12.66
CA GLU A 160 7.66 2.08 -12.01
C GLU A 160 9.14 2.50 -12.01
N ARG A 161 9.39 3.81 -11.89
CA ARG A 161 10.72 4.42 -11.74
C ARG A 161 10.75 5.48 -10.62
N TRP A 162 11.95 5.98 -10.34
CA TRP A 162 12.11 7.20 -9.55
C TRP A 162 11.71 8.44 -10.34
N HIS A 163 10.95 9.31 -9.71
CA HIS A 163 10.48 10.60 -10.24
C HIS A 163 11.16 11.75 -9.53
N SER A 164 11.62 12.76 -10.28
CA SER A 164 12.15 14.00 -9.70
C SER A 164 11.03 15.01 -9.43
N ALA A 165 11.19 15.90 -8.46
CA ALA A 165 10.25 16.97 -8.16
C ALA A 165 10.41 18.18 -9.11
N VAL A 166 10.48 17.92 -10.41
CA VAL A 166 10.55 18.94 -11.46
C VAL A 166 9.26 19.00 -12.26
N ALA A 167 8.94 20.14 -12.85
CA ALA A 167 7.65 20.42 -13.48
C ALA A 167 7.24 19.37 -14.52
N SER A 168 8.19 18.82 -15.28
CA SER A 168 7.92 17.79 -16.28
C SER A 168 7.58 16.40 -15.70
N ASP A 169 7.81 16.18 -14.41
CA ASP A 169 7.72 14.87 -13.76
C ASP A 169 6.88 14.88 -12.47
N VAL A 170 6.64 16.06 -11.90
CA VAL A 170 5.98 16.26 -10.60
C VAL A 170 4.55 15.71 -10.57
N LEU A 171 3.83 15.67 -11.70
CA LEU A 171 2.46 15.16 -11.74
C LEU A 171 2.34 13.66 -11.40
N ASN A 172 3.44 12.90 -11.42
CA ASN A 172 3.48 11.51 -10.96
C ASN A 172 3.50 11.39 -9.42
N TRP A 173 3.72 12.50 -8.71
CA TRP A 173 3.92 12.50 -7.26
C TRP A 173 2.66 12.31 -6.45
N LYS A 174 2.86 11.80 -5.24
CA LYS A 174 1.87 11.83 -4.17
C LYS A 174 2.01 13.09 -3.33
N ALA A 175 0.87 13.71 -3.02
CA ALA A 175 0.80 15.05 -2.45
C ALA A 175 1.52 15.21 -1.11
N LEU A 176 1.36 14.25 -0.20
CA LEU A 176 2.03 14.31 1.10
C LEU A 176 3.55 14.09 0.95
N ALA A 177 3.96 13.11 0.16
CA ALA A 177 5.36 12.83 -0.14
C ALA A 177 6.05 14.05 -0.75
N TYR A 178 5.40 14.73 -1.70
CA TYR A 178 5.90 15.95 -2.32
C TYR A 178 6.13 17.04 -1.29
N TRP A 179 5.10 17.40 -0.51
CA TRP A 179 5.22 18.50 0.44
C TRP A 179 6.21 18.22 1.55
N TYR A 180 6.22 16.99 2.09
CA TYR A 180 7.20 16.61 3.10
C TYR A 180 8.62 16.73 2.57
N ALA A 181 8.91 16.14 1.40
CA ALA A 181 10.25 16.17 0.83
C ALA A 181 10.72 17.58 0.46
N MET A 182 9.83 18.44 -0.05
CA MET A 182 10.15 19.84 -0.33
C MET A 182 10.48 20.62 0.93
N LEU A 183 9.67 20.48 1.99
CA LEU A 183 9.92 21.16 3.27
C LEU A 183 11.18 20.62 3.98
N ALA A 184 11.40 19.31 3.95
CA ALA A 184 12.60 18.68 4.51
C ALA A 184 13.86 19.14 3.78
N TYR A 185 13.83 19.21 2.44
CA TYR A 185 14.94 19.75 1.65
C TYR A 185 15.18 21.24 1.93
N GLU A 186 14.13 22.05 1.99
CA GLU A 186 14.25 23.48 2.34
C GLU A 186 14.89 23.68 3.71
N GLN A 187 14.54 22.83 4.68
CA GLN A 187 15.06 22.88 6.04
C GLN A 187 16.53 22.46 6.15
N THR A 188 16.96 21.44 5.39
CA THR A 188 18.23 20.75 5.61
C THR A 188 19.27 20.96 4.50
N GLY A 189 18.82 21.26 3.28
CA GLY A 189 19.63 21.20 2.06
C GLY A 189 20.08 19.80 1.64
N VAL A 190 19.67 18.75 2.37
CA VAL A 190 20.04 17.35 2.12
C VAL A 190 19.09 16.73 1.10
N PRO A 191 19.57 15.98 0.08
CA PRO A 191 18.70 15.31 -0.87
C PRO A 191 17.64 14.43 -0.20
N GLN A 192 16.43 14.36 -0.76
CA GLN A 192 15.31 13.64 -0.14
C GLN A 192 14.79 12.55 -1.08
N GLY A 193 14.64 11.33 -0.56
CA GLY A 193 14.09 10.17 -1.28
C GLY A 193 12.81 9.64 -0.62
N MET A 194 11.70 9.62 -1.36
CA MET A 194 10.41 9.17 -0.84
C MET A 194 10.05 7.80 -1.43
N LEU A 195 10.11 6.74 -0.63
CA LEU A 195 9.59 5.42 -0.99
C LEU A 195 8.12 5.36 -0.56
N VAL A 196 7.18 5.46 -1.50
CA VAL A 196 5.76 5.44 -1.20
C VAL A 196 5.20 4.04 -1.39
N SER A 197 5.00 3.29 -0.31
CA SER A 197 4.42 1.95 -0.29
C SER A 197 3.04 1.97 0.38
N SER A 198 1.99 2.21 -0.41
CA SER A 198 0.63 2.46 0.11
C SER A 198 -0.44 1.84 -0.76
N LEU A 199 -1.64 1.63 -0.19
CA LEU A 199 -2.81 1.18 -0.94
C LEU A 199 -4.11 1.70 -0.32
N GLY A 200 -4.91 2.44 -1.10
CA GLY A 200 -6.21 2.94 -0.69
C GLY A 200 -7.18 1.85 -0.24
N GLY A 201 -7.88 2.11 0.86
CA GLY A 201 -8.85 1.18 1.44
C GLY A 201 -8.24 0.00 2.21
N SER A 202 -6.90 -0.10 2.26
CA SER A 202 -6.24 -1.14 3.06
C SER A 202 -6.48 -0.95 4.56
N ALA A 203 -6.60 -2.07 5.26
CA ALA A 203 -6.64 -2.14 6.71
C ALA A 203 -5.26 -2.51 7.25
N ILE A 204 -4.95 -2.15 8.50
CA ILE A 204 -3.62 -2.35 9.10
C ILE A 204 -3.18 -3.82 9.09
N GLU A 205 -4.11 -4.77 9.17
CA GLU A 205 -3.85 -6.21 9.14
C GLU A 205 -3.20 -6.70 7.84
N SER A 206 -3.32 -5.94 6.75
CA SER A 206 -2.62 -6.27 5.51
C SER A 206 -1.14 -5.89 5.53
N TRP A 207 -0.72 -5.05 6.48
CA TRP A 207 0.62 -4.44 6.58
C TRP A 207 1.48 -4.99 7.73
N VAL A 208 0.89 -5.83 8.59
CA VAL A 208 1.60 -6.57 9.65
C VAL A 208 1.95 -7.96 9.13
N CYS A 209 3.15 -8.46 9.46
CA CYS A 209 3.54 -9.81 9.07
C CYS A 209 2.65 -10.87 9.72
N GLU A 210 2.52 -12.02 9.06
CA GLU A 210 1.57 -13.06 9.45
C GLU A 210 1.86 -13.60 10.86
N GLU A 211 3.12 -13.83 11.20
CA GLU A 211 3.55 -14.31 12.52
C GLU A 211 3.06 -13.40 13.65
N ARG A 212 3.16 -12.09 13.47
CA ARG A 212 2.75 -11.10 14.48
C ARG A 212 1.24 -11.01 14.60
N LEU A 213 0.51 -11.09 13.49
CA LEU A 213 -0.96 -11.14 13.50
C LEU A 213 -1.51 -12.38 14.23
N MET A 214 -0.78 -13.50 14.20
CA MET A 214 -1.18 -14.73 14.89
C MET A 214 -1.14 -14.63 16.42
N LYS A 215 -0.56 -13.56 16.98
CA LYS A 215 -0.64 -13.28 18.43
C LYS A 215 -2.07 -12.97 18.89
N PHE A 216 -2.96 -12.59 17.96
CA PHE A 216 -4.33 -12.18 18.27
C PHE A 216 -5.33 -13.31 17.99
N PRO A 217 -5.93 -13.94 19.03
CA PRO A 217 -6.75 -15.15 18.88
C PRO A 217 -7.95 -14.98 17.95
N ALA A 218 -8.57 -13.79 17.93
CA ALA A 218 -9.70 -13.49 17.05
C ALA A 218 -9.31 -13.51 15.57
N LEU A 219 -8.12 -12.99 15.22
CA LEU A 219 -7.60 -13.05 13.85
C LEU A 219 -7.10 -14.44 13.49
N ALA A 220 -6.42 -15.13 14.40
CA ALA A 220 -5.99 -16.51 14.19
C ALA A 220 -7.19 -17.43 13.88
N ALA A 221 -8.30 -17.27 14.61
CA ALA A 221 -9.54 -18.01 14.37
C ALA A 221 -10.21 -17.64 13.03
N ARG A 222 -10.26 -16.35 12.67
CA ARG A 222 -10.79 -15.88 11.37
C ARG A 222 -9.96 -16.39 10.20
N LYS A 223 -8.63 -16.37 10.33
CA LYS A 223 -7.74 -16.90 9.31
C LYS A 223 -7.83 -18.41 9.23
N ALA A 224 -7.86 -19.15 10.34
CA ALA A 224 -8.10 -20.59 10.30
C ALA A 224 -9.44 -20.94 9.64
N ALA A 225 -10.49 -20.14 9.86
CA ALA A 225 -11.76 -20.30 9.16
C ALA A 225 -11.67 -19.97 7.66
N ALA A 226 -10.93 -18.92 7.29
CA ALA A 226 -10.73 -18.53 5.89
C ALA A 226 -9.82 -19.50 5.14
N ASP A 227 -8.72 -19.95 5.75
CA ASP A 227 -7.82 -20.98 5.23
C ASP A 227 -8.54 -22.32 5.16
N SER A 228 -9.34 -22.68 6.16
CA SER A 228 -10.21 -23.87 6.09
C SER A 228 -11.26 -23.74 4.99
N ALA A 229 -11.80 -22.55 4.73
CA ALA A 229 -12.70 -22.31 3.60
C ALA A 229 -11.97 -22.40 2.26
N ARG A 230 -10.74 -21.88 2.17
CA ARG A 230 -9.85 -21.92 1.00
C ARG A 230 -9.38 -23.34 0.68
N LEU A 231 -8.97 -24.10 1.69
CA LEU A 231 -8.62 -25.52 1.59
C LEU A 231 -9.84 -26.41 1.34
N ALA A 232 -11.02 -26.02 1.81
CA ALA A 232 -12.28 -26.70 1.48
C ALA A 232 -12.77 -26.39 0.05
N SER A 233 -12.08 -25.54 -0.71
CA SER A 233 -12.47 -25.13 -2.06
C SER A 233 -11.26 -25.08 -3.01
N THR A 234 -10.79 -26.24 -3.47
CA THR A 234 -9.85 -26.30 -4.60
C THR A 234 -10.59 -25.96 -5.89
N ASP A 235 -10.17 -24.91 -6.58
CA ASP A 235 -10.63 -24.61 -7.94
C ASP A 235 -10.03 -25.64 -8.91
N LEU A 236 -10.84 -26.63 -9.30
CA LEU A 236 -10.43 -27.69 -10.21
C LEU A 236 -9.88 -27.14 -11.52
N GLY A 237 -10.42 -26.03 -12.02
CA GLY A 237 -9.99 -25.48 -13.30
C GLY A 237 -8.56 -24.96 -13.30
N ARG A 238 -8.09 -24.41 -12.18
CA ARG A 238 -6.67 -24.07 -12.03
C ARG A 238 -5.79 -25.31 -11.88
N THR A 239 -6.28 -26.30 -11.16
CA THR A 239 -5.51 -27.51 -10.84
C THR A 239 -5.33 -28.41 -12.06
N GLU A 240 -6.32 -28.45 -12.94
CA GLU A 240 -6.37 -29.29 -14.13
C GLU A 240 -5.97 -28.53 -15.42
N GLY A 241 -5.67 -27.23 -15.34
CA GLY A 241 -5.23 -26.44 -16.49
C GLY A 241 -6.33 -26.13 -17.51
N TRP A 242 -7.54 -25.79 -17.06
CA TRP A 242 -8.67 -25.52 -17.94
C TRP A 242 -8.51 -24.26 -18.81
N GLN A 243 -7.47 -23.46 -18.59
CA GLN A 243 -7.08 -22.35 -19.47
C GLN A 243 -6.28 -22.78 -20.71
N GLU A 244 -5.64 -23.97 -20.68
CA GLU A 244 -4.70 -24.40 -21.71
C GLU A 244 -5.39 -24.61 -23.06
N GLU A 245 -4.67 -24.36 -24.16
CA GLU A 245 -5.22 -24.43 -25.52
C GLU A 245 -5.65 -25.86 -25.91
N ASP A 246 -4.88 -26.84 -25.47
CA ASP A 246 -5.02 -28.27 -25.77
C ASP A 246 -5.86 -29.03 -24.73
N PHE A 247 -6.39 -28.35 -23.72
CA PHE A 247 -7.28 -28.96 -22.74
C PHE A 247 -8.55 -29.53 -23.39
N ASP A 248 -8.85 -30.81 -23.08
CA ASP A 248 -10.03 -31.52 -23.58
C ASP A 248 -11.30 -31.13 -22.80
N ASP A 249 -12.06 -30.20 -23.37
CA ASP A 249 -13.37 -29.77 -22.87
C ASP A 249 -14.55 -30.50 -23.53
N SER A 250 -14.35 -31.65 -24.18
CA SER A 250 -15.42 -32.40 -24.86
C SER A 250 -16.57 -32.82 -23.93
N SER A 251 -16.28 -33.00 -22.64
CA SER A 251 -17.24 -33.38 -21.60
C SER A 251 -18.01 -32.21 -20.97
N TRP A 252 -17.65 -30.97 -21.30
CA TRP A 252 -18.24 -29.78 -20.68
C TRP A 252 -19.65 -29.52 -21.20
N LYS A 253 -20.48 -28.90 -20.35
CA LYS A 253 -21.84 -28.48 -20.72
C LYS A 253 -21.76 -27.21 -21.56
N THR A 254 -22.81 -26.90 -22.31
CA THR A 254 -22.88 -25.67 -23.12
C THR A 254 -23.84 -24.63 -22.53
N ILE A 255 -23.57 -23.36 -22.82
CA ILE A 255 -24.34 -22.18 -22.41
C ILE A 255 -24.22 -21.10 -23.48
N ASP A 256 -25.32 -20.48 -23.87
CA ASP A 256 -25.32 -19.35 -24.79
C ASP A 256 -25.06 -18.04 -24.03
N ASN A 257 -23.97 -17.35 -24.36
CA ASN A 257 -23.62 -16.05 -23.79
C ASN A 257 -23.81 -14.92 -24.83
N PRO A 258 -24.26 -13.73 -24.43
CA PRO A 258 -24.37 -13.26 -23.05
C PRO A 258 -25.66 -13.71 -22.32
N THR A 259 -25.50 -14.30 -21.14
CA THR A 259 -26.60 -14.65 -20.22
C THR A 259 -26.15 -14.56 -18.75
N TYR A 260 -27.10 -14.56 -17.83
CA TYR A 260 -26.84 -14.69 -16.39
C TYR A 260 -26.94 -16.15 -15.93
N LEU A 261 -26.31 -16.48 -14.81
CA LEU A 261 -26.33 -17.82 -14.24
C LEU A 261 -27.76 -18.29 -13.97
N SER A 262 -28.61 -17.46 -13.37
CA SER A 262 -29.98 -17.86 -13.05
C SER A 262 -30.84 -18.11 -14.29
N ASP A 263 -30.63 -17.32 -15.35
CA ASP A 263 -31.32 -17.50 -16.64
C ASP A 263 -30.92 -18.81 -17.32
N ALA A 264 -29.69 -19.27 -17.08
CA ALA A 264 -29.19 -20.56 -17.53
C ALA A 264 -29.47 -21.73 -16.55
N GLY A 265 -30.23 -21.49 -15.49
CA GLY A 265 -30.57 -22.51 -14.48
C GLY A 265 -29.40 -22.93 -13.59
N LEU A 266 -28.40 -22.07 -13.42
CA LEU A 266 -27.23 -22.28 -12.56
C LEU A 266 -27.38 -21.52 -11.24
N GLU A 267 -26.91 -22.14 -10.16
CA GLU A 267 -26.93 -21.53 -8.83
C GLU A 267 -25.72 -20.58 -8.63
N PRO A 268 -25.91 -19.47 -7.90
CA PRO A 268 -24.81 -18.58 -7.52
C PRO A 268 -23.89 -19.25 -6.48
N GLY A 269 -22.78 -18.59 -6.13
CA GLY A 269 -21.81 -19.13 -5.17
C GLY A 269 -20.89 -20.17 -5.81
N VAL A 270 -20.38 -19.89 -7.01
CA VAL A 270 -19.47 -20.78 -7.74
C VAL A 270 -18.32 -20.02 -8.37
N VAL A 271 -17.21 -20.70 -8.63
CA VAL A 271 -16.29 -20.31 -9.70
C VAL A 271 -16.65 -21.14 -10.91
N ILE A 272 -17.07 -20.47 -11.97
CA ILE A 272 -17.43 -21.09 -13.24
C ILE A 272 -16.37 -20.74 -14.28
N TRP A 273 -16.00 -21.74 -15.07
CA TRP A 273 -15.10 -21.59 -16.19
C TRP A 273 -15.90 -21.71 -17.48
N TYR A 274 -15.60 -20.87 -18.45
CA TYR A 274 -16.12 -20.92 -19.80
C TYR A 274 -14.99 -21.14 -20.80
N ARG A 275 -15.24 -21.89 -21.87
CA ARG A 275 -14.32 -22.07 -23.01
C ARG A 275 -15.06 -21.90 -24.33
N LYS A 276 -14.47 -21.16 -25.26
CA LYS A 276 -14.95 -21.01 -26.63
C LYS A 276 -13.81 -21.22 -27.61
N THR A 277 -14.02 -22.11 -28.56
CA THR A 277 -13.14 -22.25 -29.73
C THR A 277 -13.55 -21.23 -30.78
N ILE A 278 -12.59 -20.51 -31.32
CA ILE A 278 -12.77 -19.51 -32.37
C ILE A 278 -11.80 -19.76 -33.52
N ASP A 279 -12.18 -19.35 -34.73
CA ASP A 279 -11.30 -19.40 -35.90
C ASP A 279 -10.74 -18.00 -36.16
N ILE A 280 -9.42 -17.88 -36.24
CA ILE A 280 -8.71 -16.61 -36.40
C ILE A 280 -8.17 -16.54 -37.84
N PRO A 281 -8.49 -15.48 -38.60
CA PRO A 281 -7.98 -15.31 -39.96
C PRO A 281 -6.47 -15.00 -39.95
N GLU A 282 -5.81 -15.33 -41.06
CA GLU A 282 -4.38 -15.05 -41.28
C GLU A 282 -3.99 -13.58 -40.97
N SER A 283 -4.89 -12.63 -41.27
CA SER A 283 -4.67 -11.19 -41.03
C SER A 283 -4.47 -10.81 -39.56
N MET A 284 -4.84 -11.68 -38.62
CA MET A 284 -4.71 -11.47 -37.17
C MET A 284 -3.63 -12.35 -36.53
N ALA A 285 -3.15 -13.39 -37.22
CA ALA A 285 -2.17 -14.33 -36.69
C ALA A 285 -0.84 -13.63 -36.36
N GLY A 286 -0.31 -13.90 -35.16
CA GLY A 286 0.94 -13.32 -34.65
C GLY A 286 0.88 -11.82 -34.35
N ARG A 287 -0.23 -11.13 -34.60
CA ARG A 287 -0.38 -9.69 -34.40
C ARG A 287 -1.00 -9.37 -33.05
N HIS A 288 -0.84 -8.11 -32.64
CA HIS A 288 -1.56 -7.57 -31.49
C HIS A 288 -3.06 -7.48 -31.80
N ALA A 289 -3.89 -7.73 -30.77
CA ALA A 289 -5.33 -7.57 -30.85
C ALA A 289 -5.88 -7.03 -29.53
N LYS A 290 -7.14 -6.62 -29.52
CA LYS A 290 -7.90 -6.32 -28.29
C LYS A 290 -9.08 -7.26 -28.15
N ILE A 291 -9.24 -7.85 -26.97
CA ILE A 291 -10.43 -8.63 -26.62
C ILE A 291 -11.40 -7.76 -25.81
N TYR A 292 -12.65 -7.75 -26.25
CA TYR A 292 -13.77 -7.07 -25.63
C TYR A 292 -14.67 -8.14 -25.04
N MET A 293 -14.82 -8.17 -23.72
CA MET A 293 -15.65 -9.15 -22.99
C MET A 293 -16.85 -8.48 -22.34
N GLY A 294 -17.44 -7.52 -23.07
CA GLY A 294 -18.61 -6.78 -22.65
C GLY A 294 -18.52 -6.28 -21.22
N ARG A 295 -19.48 -6.64 -20.38
CA ARG A 295 -19.42 -6.46 -18.92
C ARG A 295 -19.72 -7.81 -18.28
N LEU A 296 -18.85 -8.24 -17.39
CA LEU A 296 -19.05 -9.43 -16.59
C LEU A 296 -19.50 -9.03 -15.18
N VAL A 297 -20.44 -9.79 -14.61
CA VAL A 297 -20.88 -9.59 -13.24
C VAL A 297 -19.98 -10.37 -12.29
N ASP A 298 -19.45 -9.67 -11.29
CA ASP A 298 -18.33 -10.05 -10.40
C ASP A 298 -16.94 -10.02 -11.06
N GLY A 299 -16.02 -10.88 -10.63
CA GLY A 299 -14.60 -10.84 -10.99
C GLY A 299 -14.22 -11.92 -12.00
N ASP A 300 -13.37 -11.59 -12.97
CA ASP A 300 -12.96 -12.45 -14.06
C ASP A 300 -11.45 -12.50 -14.32
N GLU A 301 -11.03 -13.59 -14.94
CA GLU A 301 -9.77 -13.73 -15.66
C GLU A 301 -10.05 -14.29 -17.05
N VAL A 302 -9.39 -13.72 -18.06
CA VAL A 302 -9.58 -14.09 -19.47
C VAL A 302 -8.25 -14.55 -20.05
N TYR A 303 -8.28 -15.72 -20.67
CA TYR A 303 -7.13 -16.38 -21.27
C TYR A 303 -7.38 -16.57 -22.77
N VAL A 304 -6.32 -16.45 -23.57
CA VAL A 304 -6.30 -16.81 -24.99
C VAL A 304 -5.14 -17.77 -25.20
N ASN A 305 -5.42 -18.99 -25.67
CA ASN A 305 -4.43 -20.06 -25.86
C ASN A 305 -3.51 -20.25 -24.64
N GLY A 306 -4.10 -20.42 -23.45
CA GLY A 306 -3.35 -20.55 -22.18
C GLY A 306 -2.77 -19.25 -21.62
N THR A 307 -2.65 -18.18 -22.42
CA THR A 307 -2.07 -16.90 -21.98
C THR A 307 -3.11 -16.03 -21.31
N LEU A 308 -2.87 -15.61 -20.06
CA LEU A 308 -3.71 -14.62 -19.37
C LEU A 308 -3.60 -13.27 -20.08
N VAL A 309 -4.68 -12.80 -20.69
CA VAL A 309 -4.71 -11.51 -21.42
C VAL A 309 -5.30 -10.38 -20.58
N GLY A 310 -6.07 -10.70 -19.54
CA GLY A 310 -6.54 -9.70 -18.59
C GLY A 310 -7.37 -10.24 -17.45
N SER A 311 -7.58 -9.41 -16.44
CA SER A 311 -8.41 -9.72 -15.28
C SER A 311 -9.05 -8.47 -14.72
N THR A 312 -10.20 -8.62 -14.06
CA THR A 312 -10.85 -7.55 -13.29
C THR A 312 -11.46 -8.18 -12.05
N GLY A 313 -11.08 -7.70 -10.86
CA GLY A 313 -11.52 -8.30 -9.58
C GLY A 313 -12.90 -7.87 -9.08
N TYR A 314 -13.65 -7.04 -9.81
CA TYR A 314 -14.91 -6.46 -9.32
C TYR A 314 -15.96 -6.18 -10.40
N PHE A 315 -17.22 -6.12 -9.98
CA PHE A 315 -18.37 -5.79 -10.82
C PHE A 315 -18.38 -4.31 -11.26
N GLY A 316 -18.69 -4.05 -12.53
CA GLY A 316 -18.95 -2.69 -13.01
C GLY A 316 -18.43 -2.37 -14.41
N PRO A 317 -17.11 -2.31 -14.62
CA PRO A 317 -16.53 -1.77 -15.85
C PRO A 317 -16.64 -2.73 -17.04
N PRO A 318 -16.74 -2.23 -18.29
CA PRO A 318 -16.56 -3.07 -19.46
C PRO A 318 -15.16 -3.68 -19.52
N ARG A 319 -15.05 -4.93 -19.95
CA ARG A 319 -13.77 -5.66 -20.05
C ARG A 319 -13.14 -5.43 -21.41
N LYS A 320 -11.97 -4.81 -21.41
CA LYS A 320 -11.16 -4.53 -22.59
C LYS A 320 -9.72 -4.86 -22.26
N TYR A 321 -9.20 -5.91 -22.87
CA TYR A 321 -7.86 -6.41 -22.58
C TYR A 321 -7.03 -6.48 -23.86
N ASP A 322 -5.71 -6.30 -23.71
CA ASP A 322 -4.77 -6.42 -24.81
C ASP A 322 -4.37 -7.90 -24.97
N VAL A 323 -4.38 -8.38 -26.21
CA VAL A 323 -3.86 -9.69 -26.59
C VAL A 323 -2.50 -9.45 -27.24
N PRO A 324 -1.38 -9.79 -26.56
CA PRO A 324 -0.05 -9.55 -27.08
C PRO A 324 0.19 -10.23 -28.43
N ALA A 325 1.07 -9.64 -29.25
CA ALA A 325 1.56 -10.27 -30.47
C ALA A 325 2.18 -11.63 -30.16
N GLY A 326 1.93 -12.62 -31.01
CA GLY A 326 2.40 -14.00 -30.85
C GLY A 326 1.47 -14.93 -30.06
N VAL A 327 0.40 -14.42 -29.43
CA VAL A 327 -0.60 -15.26 -28.73
C VAL A 327 -1.57 -15.92 -29.72
N LEU A 328 -2.02 -15.17 -30.71
CA LEU A 328 -2.94 -15.65 -31.75
C LEU A 328 -2.18 -16.34 -32.88
N HIS A 329 -2.74 -17.42 -33.41
CA HIS A 329 -2.28 -18.07 -34.64
C HIS A 329 -3.42 -18.25 -35.64
N GLU A 330 -3.10 -18.51 -36.89
CA GLU A 330 -4.14 -18.76 -37.91
C GLU A 330 -4.93 -20.03 -37.58
N GLY A 331 -6.25 -19.99 -37.83
CA GLY A 331 -7.16 -21.11 -37.60
C GLY A 331 -7.65 -21.20 -36.16
N ARG A 332 -7.72 -22.43 -35.63
CA ARG A 332 -8.32 -22.74 -34.31
C ARG A 332 -7.58 -22.06 -33.16
N ASN A 333 -8.24 -21.22 -32.38
CA ASN A 333 -7.76 -20.67 -31.11
C ASN A 333 -8.81 -20.90 -30.00
N VAL A 334 -8.42 -20.77 -28.74
CA VAL A 334 -9.31 -20.94 -27.58
C VAL A 334 -9.30 -19.70 -26.69
N VAL A 335 -10.50 -19.24 -26.31
CA VAL A 335 -10.70 -18.26 -25.25
C VAL A 335 -11.27 -18.98 -24.03
N ALA A 336 -10.61 -18.86 -22.88
CA ALA A 336 -11.11 -19.34 -21.60
C ALA A 336 -11.41 -18.17 -20.66
N VAL A 337 -12.52 -18.25 -19.93
CA VAL A 337 -12.94 -17.22 -18.97
C VAL A 337 -13.21 -17.89 -17.63
N ARG A 338 -12.49 -17.48 -16.60
CA ARG A 338 -12.79 -17.86 -15.22
C ARG A 338 -13.59 -16.74 -14.58
N LEU A 339 -14.79 -17.02 -14.10
CA LEU A 339 -15.69 -16.05 -13.47
C LEU A 339 -16.00 -16.47 -12.02
N ALA A 340 -15.72 -15.58 -11.06
CA ALA A 340 -15.96 -15.80 -9.64
C ALA A 340 -17.32 -15.22 -9.21
N ALA A 341 -18.36 -16.06 -9.16
CA ALA A 341 -19.75 -15.71 -8.84
C ALA A 341 -20.03 -15.85 -7.32
N ASN A 342 -19.43 -14.97 -6.51
CA ASN A 342 -19.28 -15.18 -5.06
C ASN A 342 -20.58 -14.99 -4.23
N ALA A 343 -21.53 -14.16 -4.67
CA ALA A 343 -22.80 -13.95 -3.95
C ALA A 343 -23.94 -13.35 -4.80
N SER A 344 -23.71 -13.09 -6.09
CA SER A 344 -24.66 -12.44 -6.99
C SER A 344 -25.03 -13.34 -8.17
N ASP A 345 -26.10 -13.00 -8.90
CA ASP A 345 -26.43 -13.60 -10.18
C ASP A 345 -25.41 -13.15 -11.25
N ALA A 346 -24.27 -13.85 -11.28
CA ALA A 346 -23.15 -13.53 -12.15
C ALA A 346 -23.45 -13.87 -13.61
N GLY A 347 -22.65 -13.35 -14.54
CA GLY A 347 -22.77 -13.71 -15.94
C GLY A 347 -22.31 -12.63 -16.90
N PHE A 348 -22.59 -12.86 -18.17
CA PHE A 348 -22.27 -11.99 -19.29
C PHE A 348 -23.44 -11.04 -19.51
N VAL A 349 -23.25 -9.75 -19.28
CA VAL A 349 -24.32 -8.75 -19.41
C VAL A 349 -24.69 -8.54 -20.88
N PRO A 350 -25.98 -8.65 -21.26
CA PRO A 350 -26.45 -8.36 -22.62
C PRO A 350 -26.15 -6.93 -23.11
N ASP A 351 -26.30 -6.69 -24.41
CA ASP A 351 -26.12 -5.37 -25.08
C ASP A 351 -24.72 -4.74 -24.92
N LYS A 352 -23.69 -5.57 -24.77
CA LYS A 352 -22.28 -5.17 -24.73
C LYS A 352 -21.48 -5.88 -25.84
N PRO A 353 -20.37 -5.29 -26.31
CA PRO A 353 -19.55 -5.93 -27.35
C PRO A 353 -18.75 -7.09 -26.76
N TYR A 354 -18.95 -8.29 -27.33
CA TYR A 354 -18.15 -9.50 -27.07
C TYR A 354 -17.43 -9.88 -28.36
N ARG A 355 -16.16 -9.49 -28.51
CA ARG A 355 -15.38 -9.75 -29.73
C ARG A 355 -13.90 -9.69 -29.49
N LEU A 356 -13.13 -10.35 -30.36
CA LEU A 356 -11.70 -10.16 -30.49
C LEU A 356 -11.44 -9.32 -31.75
N ALA A 357 -10.77 -8.18 -31.63
CA ALA A 357 -10.58 -7.23 -32.72
C ALA A 357 -9.09 -7.01 -33.02
N GLY A 358 -8.70 -7.27 -34.26
CA GLY A 358 -7.43 -6.85 -34.84
C GLY A 358 -7.62 -5.63 -35.73
N ASP A 359 -6.59 -5.27 -36.48
CA ASP A 359 -6.59 -4.06 -37.32
C ASP A 359 -7.59 -4.13 -38.48
N GLU A 360 -7.72 -5.31 -39.11
CA GLU A 360 -8.50 -5.50 -40.34
C GLU A 360 -9.69 -6.45 -40.18
N ALA A 361 -9.76 -7.18 -39.07
CA ALA A 361 -10.78 -8.20 -38.84
C ALA A 361 -11.23 -8.23 -37.37
N SER A 362 -12.43 -8.76 -37.15
CA SER A 362 -12.96 -9.01 -35.81
C SER A 362 -13.68 -10.35 -35.77
N VAL A 363 -13.51 -11.08 -34.67
CA VAL A 363 -14.13 -12.37 -34.40
C VAL A 363 -15.15 -12.20 -33.28
N ASP A 364 -16.39 -12.64 -33.53
CA ASP A 364 -17.47 -12.55 -32.56
C ASP A 364 -17.31 -13.60 -31.45
N LEU A 365 -17.57 -13.18 -30.20
CA LEU A 365 -17.49 -14.04 -29.03
C LEU A 365 -18.87 -14.37 -28.44
N THR A 366 -19.96 -13.89 -29.04
CA THR A 366 -21.33 -14.27 -28.62
C THR A 366 -21.72 -15.68 -29.05
N GLY A 367 -22.87 -16.17 -28.56
CA GLY A 367 -23.40 -17.49 -28.84
C GLY A 367 -22.85 -18.56 -27.90
N GLU A 368 -22.71 -19.78 -28.40
CA GLU A 368 -22.42 -20.96 -27.56
C GLU A 368 -21.01 -20.92 -26.96
N TRP A 369 -20.92 -21.13 -25.65
CA TRP A 369 -19.70 -21.41 -24.88
C TRP A 369 -19.86 -22.76 -24.21
N LYS A 370 -18.75 -23.45 -23.99
CA LYS A 370 -18.69 -24.56 -23.03
C LYS A 370 -18.45 -24.02 -21.64
N TYR A 371 -18.94 -24.69 -20.59
CA TYR A 371 -18.67 -24.34 -19.21
C TYR A 371 -18.52 -25.56 -18.29
N ASN A 372 -17.79 -25.36 -17.19
CA ASN A 372 -17.71 -26.28 -16.07
C ASN A 372 -17.52 -25.53 -14.74
N ILE A 373 -17.93 -26.14 -13.64
CA ILE A 373 -17.81 -25.55 -12.30
C ILE A 373 -16.45 -25.95 -11.72
N GLY A 374 -15.55 -24.98 -11.60
CA GLY A 374 -14.24 -25.19 -10.99
C GLY A 374 -14.33 -25.28 -9.47
N MET A 375 -15.30 -24.57 -8.87
CA MET A 375 -15.44 -24.50 -7.41
C MET A 375 -16.88 -24.20 -7.01
N ARG A 376 -17.37 -24.80 -5.92
CA ARG A 376 -18.58 -24.35 -5.23
C ARG A 376 -18.19 -23.64 -3.95
N THR A 377 -18.55 -22.36 -3.81
CA THR A 377 -18.38 -21.60 -2.58
C THR A 377 -19.62 -21.78 -1.71
N ARG A 378 -19.47 -22.11 -0.42
CA ARG A 378 -20.62 -22.09 0.49
C ARG A 378 -21.11 -20.64 0.63
N PRO A 379 -22.42 -20.35 0.54
CA PRO A 379 -22.92 -19.01 0.79
C PRO A 379 -22.61 -18.63 2.23
N THR A 380 -21.84 -17.56 2.43
CA THR A 380 -21.67 -16.95 3.74
C THR A 380 -23.02 -16.36 4.15
N GLN A 381 -23.67 -16.95 5.15
CA GLN A 381 -24.85 -16.35 5.77
C GLN A 381 -24.50 -14.97 6.33
N GLY A 382 -25.22 -13.95 5.85
CA GLY A 382 -25.56 -12.76 6.62
C GLY A 382 -24.49 -11.67 6.71
N PHE A 383 -24.51 -10.72 5.78
CA PHE A 383 -24.29 -9.31 6.10
C PHE A 383 -25.26 -8.48 5.27
N GLY A 384 -26.04 -7.61 5.94
CA GLY A 384 -27.12 -6.84 5.33
C GLY A 384 -26.65 -5.82 4.28
N PRO A 385 -27.59 -5.31 3.46
CA PRO A 385 -27.29 -4.33 2.43
C PRO A 385 -26.94 -2.97 3.07
N GLY A 386 -25.66 -2.73 3.30
CA GLY A 386 -25.17 -1.49 3.92
C GLY A 386 -23.68 -1.50 4.28
N ALA A 387 -23.06 -2.68 4.39
CA ALA A 387 -21.60 -2.78 4.47
C ALA A 387 -21.02 -2.74 3.05
N PHE A 388 -20.37 -1.63 2.69
CA PHE A 388 -19.53 -1.59 1.49
C PHE A 388 -18.60 -2.82 1.50
N ARG A 389 -18.78 -3.67 0.48
CA ARG A 389 -17.93 -4.78 0.03
C ARG A 389 -16.75 -5.09 0.97
N ARG A 390 -17.03 -5.81 2.06
CA ARG A 390 -15.99 -6.58 2.75
C ARG A 390 -15.68 -7.80 1.88
N THR A 391 -14.83 -7.61 0.88
CA THR A 391 -14.27 -8.72 0.12
C THR A 391 -13.53 -9.65 1.10
N PRO A 392 -13.63 -10.98 0.97
CA PRO A 392 -12.92 -11.94 1.82
C PRO A 392 -11.38 -11.93 1.68
N SER A 393 -10.77 -10.94 1.02
CA SER A 393 -9.32 -10.85 0.76
C SER A 393 -8.51 -10.19 1.88
N PHE A 394 -9.12 -9.83 3.01
CA PHE A 394 -8.42 -9.33 4.21
C PHE A 394 -7.71 -10.43 5.04
N THR A 395 -7.35 -11.55 4.43
CA THR A 395 -6.65 -12.66 5.09
C THR A 395 -5.14 -12.42 5.12
N GLY A 396 -4.70 -11.52 6.01
CA GLY A 396 -3.36 -11.40 6.59
C GLY A 396 -2.19 -11.02 5.66
N ALA A 397 -1.41 -10.00 6.07
CA ALA A 397 -0.03 -9.74 5.66
C ALA A 397 0.27 -9.57 4.15
N GLY A 398 -0.72 -9.58 3.25
CA GLY A 398 -0.46 -9.63 1.82
C GLY A 398 0.25 -8.40 1.26
N LEU A 399 -0.06 -7.20 1.75
CA LEU A 399 0.63 -5.97 1.38
C LEU A 399 2.00 -5.88 2.04
N TYR A 400 2.13 -6.35 3.28
CA TYR A 400 3.44 -6.54 3.92
C TYR A 400 4.35 -7.41 3.04
N ASN A 401 3.86 -8.59 2.66
CA ASN A 401 4.62 -9.59 1.91
C ASN A 401 5.09 -9.10 0.53
N GLY A 402 4.28 -8.30 -0.16
CA GLY A 402 4.57 -7.86 -1.53
C GLY A 402 5.03 -6.40 -1.65
N MET A 403 4.89 -5.57 -0.62
CA MET A 403 5.18 -4.14 -0.73
C MET A 403 6.09 -3.59 0.38
N ILE A 404 6.32 -4.33 1.47
CA ILE A 404 7.23 -3.94 2.56
C ILE A 404 8.43 -4.89 2.61
N TRP A 405 8.19 -6.20 2.65
CA TRP A 405 9.25 -7.22 2.67
C TRP A 405 10.28 -7.08 1.52
N PRO A 406 9.90 -6.78 0.27
CA PRO A 406 10.90 -6.57 -0.79
C PRO A 406 11.83 -5.36 -0.55
N LEU A 407 11.45 -4.42 0.33
CA LEU A 407 12.20 -3.20 0.62
C LEU A 407 13.12 -3.31 1.84
N ARG A 408 13.08 -4.42 2.58
CA ARG A 408 13.78 -4.60 3.87
C ARG A 408 15.29 -4.33 3.84
N ASN A 409 15.93 -4.53 2.68
CA ASN A 409 17.36 -4.26 2.48
C ASN A 409 17.65 -2.79 2.09
N TYR A 410 16.64 -1.96 1.88
CA TYR A 410 16.78 -0.55 1.55
C TYR A 410 16.83 0.27 2.84
N ALA A 411 18.01 0.80 3.17
CA ALA A 411 18.16 1.65 4.35
C ALA A 411 17.27 2.90 4.25
N VAL A 412 16.59 3.25 5.35
CA VAL A 412 15.72 4.42 5.46
C VAL A 412 16.04 5.23 6.74
N ALA A 413 15.76 6.53 6.70
CA ALA A 413 15.82 7.45 7.84
C ALA A 413 14.66 7.25 8.82
N GLY A 414 13.53 6.76 8.35
CA GLY A 414 12.34 6.53 9.16
C GLY A 414 11.10 6.23 8.31
N VAL A 415 9.99 6.00 9.01
CA VAL A 415 8.69 5.67 8.42
C VAL A 415 7.66 6.75 8.73
N ILE A 416 6.85 7.12 7.73
CA ILE A 416 5.67 7.97 7.88
C ILE A 416 4.44 7.10 7.59
N TRP A 417 3.75 6.71 8.64
CA TRP A 417 2.56 5.87 8.59
C TRP A 417 1.29 6.72 8.58
N TYR A 418 0.47 6.60 7.54
CA TYR A 418 -0.81 7.31 7.43
C TYR A 418 -1.93 6.39 7.01
N GLN A 419 -2.57 5.84 8.02
CA GLN A 419 -3.67 4.89 7.90
C GLN A 419 -4.56 4.96 9.13
N GLY A 420 -5.79 4.51 8.95
CA GLY A 420 -6.72 4.29 10.04
C GLY A 420 -8.16 4.28 9.58
N GLU A 421 -8.48 4.93 8.46
CA GLU A 421 -9.87 5.16 8.05
C GLU A 421 -10.62 3.85 7.80
N SER A 422 -9.95 2.82 7.25
CA SER A 422 -10.53 1.48 7.10
C SER A 422 -10.74 0.73 8.42
N ASN A 423 -10.02 1.12 9.47
CA ASN A 423 -10.09 0.53 10.81
C ASN A 423 -10.86 1.40 11.82
N ALA A 424 -11.43 2.55 11.41
CA ALA A 424 -12.12 3.47 12.33
C ALA A 424 -13.22 2.74 13.13
N GLY A 425 -13.96 1.82 12.50
CA GLY A 425 -14.98 1.00 13.15
C GLY A 425 -14.47 -0.16 14.02
N ALA A 426 -13.16 -0.28 14.22
CA ALA A 426 -12.47 -1.30 15.00
C ALA A 426 -11.25 -0.70 15.72
N ALA A 427 -11.45 0.46 16.37
CA ALA A 427 -10.38 1.19 17.05
C ALA A 427 -9.81 0.46 18.28
N ASP A 428 -10.60 -0.45 18.86
CA ASP A 428 -10.28 -1.26 20.04
C ASP A 428 -9.16 -2.29 19.84
N ILE A 429 -8.85 -2.62 18.58
CA ILE A 429 -7.76 -3.54 18.20
C ILE A 429 -6.62 -2.83 17.45
N TYR A 430 -6.77 -1.53 17.21
CA TYR A 430 -5.90 -0.81 16.26
C TYR A 430 -4.51 -0.53 16.83
N ASP A 431 -4.46 -0.13 18.09
CA ASP A 431 -3.25 0.15 18.85
C ASP A 431 -2.34 -1.09 18.93
N ASP A 432 -2.90 -2.24 19.29
CA ASP A 432 -2.20 -3.52 19.32
C ASP A 432 -1.56 -3.86 17.95
N TYR A 433 -2.29 -3.63 16.86
CA TYR A 433 -1.79 -3.94 15.51
C TYR A 433 -0.75 -2.93 15.03
N LEU A 434 -0.91 -1.66 15.41
CA LEU A 434 0.06 -0.62 15.09
C LEU A 434 1.37 -0.80 15.87
N GLU A 435 1.29 -1.24 17.12
CA GLU A 435 2.46 -1.64 17.90
C GLU A 435 3.22 -2.80 17.22
N GLU A 436 2.52 -3.87 16.84
CA GLU A 436 3.12 -5.01 16.15
C GLU A 436 3.66 -4.65 14.75
N LEU A 437 3.02 -3.71 14.04
CA LEU A 437 3.54 -3.16 12.79
C LEU A 437 4.88 -2.47 13.01
N ILE A 438 4.95 -1.56 13.99
CA ILE A 438 6.15 -0.76 14.26
C ILE A 438 7.31 -1.66 14.66
N TYR A 439 7.09 -2.58 15.61
CA TYR A 439 8.16 -3.49 16.03
C TYR A 439 8.56 -4.48 14.94
N GLY A 440 7.61 -4.97 14.14
CA GLY A 440 7.92 -5.83 13.01
C GLY A 440 8.83 -5.14 12.00
N TRP A 441 8.47 -3.93 11.58
CA TRP A 441 9.27 -3.24 10.58
C TRP A 441 10.63 -2.81 11.12
N ARG A 442 10.74 -2.43 12.39
CA ARG A 442 12.04 -2.19 13.05
C ARG A 442 12.96 -3.41 12.98
N GLU A 443 12.40 -4.60 13.21
CA GLU A 443 13.13 -5.86 13.08
C GLU A 443 13.54 -6.11 11.62
N ASP A 444 12.60 -5.97 10.67
CA ASP A 444 12.86 -6.20 9.24
C ASP A 444 13.94 -5.28 8.66
N PHE A 445 13.93 -4.00 9.07
CA PHE A 445 14.92 -3.01 8.66
C PHE A 445 16.20 -3.03 9.53
N GLY A 446 16.27 -3.88 10.56
CA GLY A 446 17.43 -4.01 11.44
C GLY A 446 17.74 -2.76 12.27
N ASP A 447 16.74 -1.95 12.61
CA ASP A 447 16.89 -0.72 13.39
C ASP A 447 15.80 -0.64 14.48
N GLU A 448 16.15 -1.05 15.70
CA GLU A 448 15.26 -1.02 16.87
C GLU A 448 14.79 0.40 17.25
N HIS A 449 15.50 1.43 16.78
CA HIS A 449 15.20 2.83 17.04
C HIS A 449 14.68 3.56 15.79
N LEU A 450 14.27 2.82 14.75
CA LEU A 450 13.77 3.43 13.51
C LEU A 450 12.63 4.41 13.84
N PRO A 451 12.77 5.70 13.48
CA PRO A 451 11.73 6.69 13.73
C PRO A 451 10.42 6.33 13.02
N PHE A 452 9.32 6.40 13.75
CA PHE A 452 7.98 6.20 13.21
C PHE A 452 7.10 7.42 13.45
N VAL A 453 6.68 8.08 12.37
CA VAL A 453 5.68 9.15 12.43
C VAL A 453 4.30 8.56 12.15
N ILE A 454 3.44 8.58 13.16
CA ILE A 454 2.04 8.20 13.09
C ILE A 454 1.23 9.43 12.70
N CYS A 455 0.65 9.41 11.51
CA CYS A 455 -0.26 10.45 11.04
C CYS A 455 -1.64 10.21 11.63
N GLN A 456 -2.09 11.11 12.51
CA GLN A 456 -3.42 11.01 13.09
C GLN A 456 -4.48 11.16 11.99
N LEU A 457 -5.66 10.58 12.17
CA LEU A 457 -6.75 10.79 11.20
C LEU A 457 -7.18 12.26 11.13
N PRO A 458 -7.38 12.80 9.91
CA PRO A 458 -7.73 14.20 9.71
C PRO A 458 -9.19 14.45 10.07
N ASN A 459 -9.65 15.69 9.94
CA ASN A 459 -11.06 16.03 10.00
C ASN A 459 -11.85 15.36 8.86
N TYR A 460 -13.03 14.79 9.17
CA TYR A 460 -13.96 14.23 8.20
C TYR A 460 -15.38 14.11 8.79
N MET A 461 -16.40 14.17 7.93
CA MET A 461 -17.85 14.14 8.23
C MET A 461 -18.42 15.47 8.78
N GLU A 462 -19.75 15.57 8.83
CA GLU A 462 -20.45 16.74 9.40
C GLU A 462 -20.07 16.93 10.88
N ALA A 463 -19.96 18.19 11.29
CA ALA A 463 -19.76 18.55 12.69
C ALA A 463 -21.07 18.33 13.48
N TYR A 464 -20.93 18.02 14.77
CA TYR A 464 -22.05 17.83 15.67
C TYR A 464 -22.26 19.08 16.54
N ASP A 465 -23.51 19.42 16.81
CA ASP A 465 -23.90 20.53 17.69
C ASP A 465 -23.97 20.13 19.17
N HIS A 466 -23.80 18.84 19.48
CA HIS A 466 -23.76 18.27 20.82
C HIS A 466 -22.55 17.34 20.99
N PRO A 467 -22.09 17.08 22.23
CA PRO A 467 -21.05 16.08 22.47
C PRO A 467 -21.47 14.69 22.00
N VAL A 468 -20.56 13.98 21.34
CA VAL A 468 -20.79 12.64 20.78
C VAL A 468 -19.69 11.67 21.20
N ASP A 469 -19.85 10.40 20.83
CA ASP A 469 -18.83 9.38 20.95
C ASP A 469 -18.75 8.59 19.65
N GLU A 470 -17.72 8.87 18.86
CA GLU A 470 -17.66 8.44 17.47
C GLU A 470 -16.39 7.67 17.15
N SER A 471 -16.51 6.76 16.18
CA SER A 471 -15.48 5.80 15.80
C SER A 471 -14.14 6.45 15.42
N TRP A 472 -14.17 7.62 14.77
CA TRP A 472 -12.97 8.32 14.34
C TRP A 472 -12.19 8.91 15.51
N ALA A 473 -12.89 9.44 16.53
CA ALA A 473 -12.26 9.94 17.75
C ALA A 473 -11.61 8.80 18.55
N ARG A 474 -12.30 7.64 18.64
CA ARG A 474 -11.74 6.43 19.24
C ARG A 474 -10.50 5.94 18.51
N LEU A 475 -10.44 6.04 17.18
CA LEU A 475 -9.23 5.68 16.45
C LEU A 475 -8.07 6.68 16.68
N ARG A 476 -8.37 7.98 16.75
CA ARG A 476 -7.37 9.00 17.12
C ARG A 476 -6.79 8.73 18.53
N GLU A 477 -7.61 8.26 19.46
CA GLU A 477 -7.17 7.79 20.78
C GLU A 477 -6.25 6.58 20.67
N ALA A 478 -6.60 5.56 19.88
CA ALA A 478 -5.73 4.39 19.66
C ALA A 478 -4.35 4.79 19.10
N GLN A 479 -4.31 5.72 18.13
CA GLN A 479 -3.07 6.29 17.60
C GLN A 479 -2.25 7.05 18.67
N LEU A 480 -2.94 7.77 19.57
CA LEU A 480 -2.30 8.46 20.69
C LEU A 480 -1.73 7.49 21.73
N LYS A 481 -2.42 6.36 21.99
CA LYS A 481 -1.95 5.34 22.92
C LYS A 481 -0.62 4.74 22.45
N VAL A 482 -0.51 4.36 21.17
CA VAL A 482 0.76 3.85 20.61
C VAL A 482 1.89 4.87 20.76
N TYR A 483 1.63 6.15 20.49
CA TYR A 483 2.64 7.19 20.69
C TYR A 483 3.16 7.27 22.15
N ARG A 484 2.30 7.04 23.14
CA ARG A 484 2.69 7.07 24.56
C ARG A 484 3.49 5.85 24.98
N GLU A 485 3.24 4.70 24.36
CA GLU A 485 3.73 3.41 24.82
C GLU A 485 4.94 2.92 24.00
N VAL A 486 5.05 3.32 22.72
CA VAL A 486 6.10 2.86 21.81
C VAL A 486 7.18 3.94 21.62
N PRO A 487 8.42 3.70 22.08
CA PRO A 487 9.53 4.65 21.92
C PRO A 487 9.87 4.97 20.46
N PHE A 488 10.56 6.09 20.23
CA PHE A 488 10.97 6.58 18.91
C PHE A 488 9.79 6.76 17.93
N THR A 489 8.63 7.15 18.48
CA THR A 489 7.44 7.49 17.70
C THR A 489 7.07 8.96 17.87
N TYR A 490 6.36 9.49 16.87
CA TYR A 490 5.78 10.83 16.89
C TYR A 490 4.35 10.78 16.36
N LEU A 491 3.42 11.49 17.01
CA LEU A 491 2.04 11.60 16.54
C LEU A 491 1.79 12.96 15.87
N ALA A 492 1.71 12.95 14.54
CA ALA A 492 1.31 14.12 13.78
C ALA A 492 -0.21 14.36 13.92
N THR A 493 -0.58 15.20 14.89
CA THR A 493 -1.98 15.60 15.16
C THR A 493 -2.52 16.43 13.98
N SER A 494 -3.71 16.09 13.48
CA SER A 494 -4.16 16.56 12.16
C SER A 494 -5.66 16.87 12.05
N TYR A 495 -6.40 16.94 13.16
CA TYR A 495 -7.86 17.18 13.14
C TYR A 495 -8.26 18.59 12.66
N ASP A 496 -7.30 19.47 12.37
CA ASP A 496 -7.51 20.76 11.69
C ASP A 496 -7.18 20.71 10.18
N THR A 497 -6.78 19.54 9.69
CA THR A 497 -6.65 19.26 8.26
C THR A 497 -7.89 18.54 7.75
N GLY A 498 -8.24 18.73 6.49
CA GLY A 498 -9.42 18.11 5.88
C GLY A 498 -10.66 19.00 5.86
N GLU A 499 -11.74 18.42 5.37
CA GLU A 499 -13.06 19.04 5.28
C GLU A 499 -14.15 17.98 5.50
N TRP A 500 -15.35 18.43 5.84
CA TRP A 500 -16.44 17.56 6.28
C TRP A 500 -16.89 16.56 5.20
N ASN A 501 -16.73 16.89 3.92
CA ASN A 501 -17.26 16.11 2.78
C ASN A 501 -16.19 15.42 1.92
N ASP A 502 -14.91 15.54 2.25
CA ASP A 502 -13.81 14.84 1.57
C ASP A 502 -12.85 14.23 2.59
N ILE A 503 -12.72 12.90 2.53
CA ILE A 503 -11.84 12.12 3.40
C ILE A 503 -10.35 12.32 3.08
N HIS A 504 -10.02 12.97 1.96
CA HIS A 504 -8.66 13.24 1.51
C HIS A 504 -8.34 14.74 1.60
N PRO A 505 -7.76 15.21 2.74
CA PRO A 505 -7.41 16.61 2.92
C PRO A 505 -6.57 17.18 1.78
N LEU A 506 -7.03 18.27 1.17
CA LEU A 506 -6.22 18.99 0.19
C LEU A 506 -5.09 19.80 0.85
N ASN A 507 -5.19 20.10 2.15
CA ASN A 507 -4.14 20.82 2.89
C ASN A 507 -2.99 19.92 3.36
N LYS A 508 -2.44 19.09 2.45
CA LYS A 508 -1.30 18.21 2.71
C LYS A 508 -0.01 18.94 3.09
N LYS A 509 0.15 20.20 2.69
CA LYS A 509 1.29 21.04 3.09
C LYS A 509 1.31 21.29 4.60
N ASP A 510 0.14 21.52 5.20
CA ASP A 510 0.02 21.72 6.66
C ASP A 510 0.35 20.41 7.40
N MET A 511 -0.18 19.28 6.91
CA MET A 511 0.14 17.97 7.46
C MET A 511 1.64 17.64 7.36
N ALA A 512 2.25 17.92 6.21
CA ALA A 512 3.69 17.74 6.02
C ALA A 512 4.53 18.59 6.98
N ALA A 513 4.11 19.83 7.26
CA ALA A 513 4.78 20.69 8.22
C ALA A 513 4.70 20.13 9.66
N THR A 514 3.57 19.55 10.05
CA THR A 514 3.43 18.85 11.34
C THR A 514 4.34 17.62 11.41
N ILE A 515 4.38 16.80 10.35
CA ILE A 515 5.27 15.63 10.27
C ILE A 515 6.74 16.06 10.39
N LEU A 516 7.13 17.15 9.73
CA LEU A 516 8.51 17.66 9.76
C LEU A 516 8.96 18.05 11.18
N LEU A 517 8.08 18.55 12.04
CA LEU A 517 8.43 18.80 13.44
C LEU A 517 8.86 17.51 14.15
N GLY A 518 8.10 16.43 13.93
CA GLY A 518 8.41 15.11 14.47
C GLY A 518 9.73 14.55 13.95
N THR A 519 9.97 14.63 12.64
CA THR A 519 11.20 14.07 12.05
C THR A 519 12.44 14.87 12.43
N ARG A 520 12.34 16.20 12.57
CA ARG A 520 13.43 17.05 13.11
C ARG A 520 13.82 16.66 14.54
N GLN A 521 12.84 16.33 15.37
CA GLN A 521 13.09 15.88 16.74
C GLN A 521 13.64 14.44 16.77
N LEU A 522 12.95 13.48 16.15
CA LEU A 522 13.28 12.05 16.25
C LEU A 522 14.54 11.66 15.48
N TYR A 523 14.69 12.16 14.25
CA TYR A 523 15.80 11.82 13.36
C TYR A 523 16.89 12.89 13.37
N GLY A 524 16.49 14.17 13.31
CA GLY A 524 17.43 15.29 13.33
C GLY A 524 18.07 15.57 14.70
N GLY A 525 17.50 15.04 15.78
CA GLY A 525 17.98 15.26 17.15
C GLY A 525 17.85 16.71 17.62
N GLU A 526 16.98 17.50 17.00
CA GLU A 526 16.78 18.90 17.36
C GLU A 526 16.05 19.04 18.70
N ASP A 527 16.53 19.94 19.57
CA ASP A 527 15.87 20.30 20.83
C ASP A 527 14.70 21.25 20.57
N ILE A 528 13.57 20.69 20.12
CA ILE A 528 12.34 21.40 19.81
C ILE A 528 11.13 20.73 20.48
N VAL A 529 10.12 21.54 20.80
CA VAL A 529 8.80 21.03 21.21
C VAL A 529 8.01 20.69 19.95
N ALA A 530 8.07 19.42 19.53
CA ALA A 530 7.42 18.94 18.30
C ALA A 530 5.96 18.53 18.51
N MET A 531 5.61 18.04 19.70
CA MET A 531 4.25 17.67 20.07
C MET A 531 3.49 18.86 20.67
N GLY A 532 2.18 18.87 20.47
CA GLY A 532 1.29 19.75 21.21
C GLY A 532 0.88 19.13 22.54
N PRO A 533 0.08 19.83 23.35
CA PRO A 533 -0.31 19.37 24.68
C PRO A 533 -0.96 17.97 24.65
N VAL A 534 -0.46 17.06 25.47
CA VAL A 534 -0.98 15.70 25.63
C VAL A 534 -1.58 15.57 27.02
N TYR A 535 -2.86 15.21 27.14
CA TYR A 535 -3.52 15.06 28.43
C TYR A 535 -2.77 14.06 29.33
N ARG A 536 -2.47 14.44 30.58
CA ARG A 536 -1.77 13.59 31.54
C ARG A 536 -2.69 13.10 32.65
N ASP A 537 -3.30 14.04 33.37
CA ASP A 537 -4.11 13.77 34.54
C ASP A 537 -5.16 14.87 34.74
N MET A 538 -6.15 14.56 35.58
CA MET A 538 -7.15 15.50 36.02
C MET A 538 -7.30 15.51 37.54
N GLU A 539 -7.76 16.63 38.07
CA GLU A 539 -8.16 16.80 39.46
C GLU A 539 -9.58 17.37 39.52
N ILE A 540 -10.44 16.75 40.32
CA ILE A 540 -11.78 17.28 40.61
C ILE A 540 -11.67 18.26 41.78
N ASP A 541 -12.10 19.50 41.55
CA ASP A 541 -12.09 20.57 42.54
C ASP A 541 -13.50 21.16 42.67
N GLY A 542 -14.32 20.58 43.56
CA GLY A 542 -15.72 20.97 43.70
C GLY A 542 -16.53 20.63 42.44
N ASN A 543 -17.04 21.65 41.75
CA ASN A 543 -17.86 21.52 40.55
C ASN A 543 -17.08 21.76 39.23
N ARG A 544 -15.75 21.66 39.28
CA ARG A 544 -14.87 21.84 38.11
C ARG A 544 -13.81 20.76 38.05
N ILE A 545 -13.30 20.53 36.84
CA ILE A 545 -12.18 19.62 36.59
C ILE A 545 -10.98 20.44 36.11
N ILE A 546 -9.82 20.21 36.74
CA ILE A 546 -8.54 20.82 36.38
C ILE A 546 -7.73 19.78 35.61
N LEU A 547 -7.46 20.06 34.33
CA LEU A 547 -6.69 19.20 33.43
C LEU A 547 -5.24 19.62 33.38
N ARG A 548 -4.34 18.63 33.41
CA ARG A 548 -2.88 18.80 33.26
C ARG A 548 -2.40 18.11 32.00
N PHE A 549 -1.35 18.67 31.40
CA PHE A 549 -0.82 18.22 30.11
C PHE A 549 0.69 18.03 30.18
N ASP A 550 1.16 16.96 29.54
CA ASP A 550 2.54 16.82 29.08
C ASP A 550 2.71 17.56 27.75
N GLU A 551 3.95 17.69 27.28
CA GLU A 551 4.30 18.37 26.01
C GLU A 551 3.80 19.82 25.90
N ALA A 552 3.39 20.44 27.02
CA ALA A 552 2.88 21.80 27.05
C ALA A 552 3.97 22.88 26.86
N GLY A 553 5.25 22.50 26.73
CA GLY A 553 6.39 23.40 26.55
C GLY A 553 6.37 24.59 27.51
N SER A 554 6.37 25.81 26.95
CA SER A 554 6.29 27.08 27.69
C SER A 554 4.87 27.48 28.14
N GLY A 555 3.84 26.75 27.71
CA GLY A 555 2.46 26.93 28.15
C GLY A 555 1.41 26.65 27.07
N LEU A 556 0.15 26.88 27.42
CA LEU A 556 -1.01 26.67 26.56
C LEU A 556 -1.51 28.00 25.95
N ARG A 557 -2.17 27.92 24.80
CA ARG A 557 -2.94 29.01 24.20
C ARG A 557 -4.08 28.47 23.33
N THR A 558 -4.91 29.36 22.80
CA THR A 558 -5.85 29.06 21.72
C THR A 558 -5.24 29.42 20.36
N LYS A 559 -5.51 28.60 19.35
CA LYS A 559 -5.00 28.79 17.97
C LYS A 559 -5.49 30.11 17.35
N ASP A 560 -6.72 30.49 17.65
CA ASP A 560 -7.42 31.69 17.14
C ASP A 560 -7.38 32.89 18.10
N GLY A 561 -6.79 32.75 19.30
CA GLY A 561 -6.82 33.77 20.34
C GLY A 561 -8.19 33.97 21.01
N GLY A 562 -9.20 33.18 20.63
CA GLY A 562 -10.54 33.20 21.20
C GLY A 562 -10.68 32.35 22.48
N PRO A 563 -11.91 32.21 23.01
CA PRO A 563 -12.22 31.27 24.09
C PRO A 563 -11.92 29.82 23.67
N LEU A 564 -11.62 28.95 24.65
CA LEU A 564 -11.48 27.51 24.39
C LEU A 564 -12.83 26.94 23.93
N LYS A 565 -12.76 26.02 22.97
CA LYS A 565 -13.93 25.33 22.39
C LYS A 565 -13.73 23.82 22.48
N HIS A 566 -14.81 23.06 22.27
CA HIS A 566 -14.79 21.60 22.17
C HIS A 566 -14.37 20.85 23.44
N PHE A 567 -14.70 21.41 24.61
CA PHE A 567 -14.65 20.68 25.88
C PHE A 567 -16.05 20.22 26.25
N ALA A 568 -16.22 18.93 26.50
CA ALA A 568 -17.43 18.36 27.05
C ALA A 568 -17.15 17.80 28.45
N ILE A 569 -18.12 17.92 29.37
CA ILE A 569 -18.00 17.47 30.76
C ILE A 569 -19.21 16.62 31.14
N ALA A 570 -19.01 15.59 31.95
CA ALA A 570 -20.06 14.69 32.42
C ALA A 570 -19.94 14.40 33.92
N GLY A 571 -21.07 14.09 34.57
CA GLY A 571 -21.12 13.50 35.90
C GLY A 571 -21.14 11.96 35.84
N GLU A 572 -21.43 11.31 36.96
CA GLU A 572 -21.51 9.84 37.06
C GLU A 572 -22.60 9.20 36.16
N ASP A 573 -23.54 10.00 35.66
CA ASP A 573 -24.60 9.54 34.75
C ASP A 573 -24.12 9.32 33.31
N GLY A 574 -22.86 9.67 33.01
CA GLY A 574 -22.26 9.50 31.70
C GLY A 574 -22.75 10.47 30.63
N ARG A 575 -23.54 11.49 31.00
CA ARG A 575 -24.14 12.42 30.03
C ARG A 575 -23.24 13.62 29.82
N PHE A 576 -22.56 13.65 28.68
CA PHE A 576 -21.72 14.78 28.30
C PHE A 576 -22.55 15.97 27.83
N VAL A 577 -22.23 17.14 28.38
CA VAL A 577 -22.69 18.46 27.92
C VAL A 577 -21.49 19.32 27.55
N TRP A 578 -21.69 20.33 26.71
CA TRP A 578 -20.64 21.32 26.44
C TRP A 578 -20.27 22.09 27.71
N ALA A 579 -18.99 22.43 27.84
CA ALA A 579 -18.43 23.05 29.04
C ALA A 579 -17.68 24.34 28.73
N ASP A 580 -17.69 25.26 29.69
CA ASP A 580 -16.78 26.39 29.70
C ASP A 580 -15.39 25.90 30.09
N ALA A 581 -14.37 26.32 29.32
CA ALA A 581 -12.98 25.96 29.56
C ALA A 581 -12.08 27.20 29.56
N VAL A 582 -11.16 27.27 30.53
CA VAL A 582 -10.24 28.42 30.67
C VAL A 582 -8.82 27.96 30.97
N ILE A 583 -7.85 28.54 30.25
CA ILE A 583 -6.43 28.30 30.49
C ILE A 583 -5.97 29.03 31.78
N ARG A 584 -5.29 28.30 32.66
CA ARG A 584 -4.65 28.82 33.88
C ARG A 584 -3.19 28.34 33.94
N GLY A 585 -2.28 29.11 33.36
CA GLY A 585 -0.88 28.72 33.25
C GLY A 585 -0.70 27.53 32.30
N LYS A 586 -0.38 26.35 32.85
CA LYS A 586 -0.24 25.08 32.11
C LYS A 586 -1.43 24.13 32.28
N THR A 587 -2.50 24.57 32.95
CA THR A 587 -3.71 23.77 33.14
C THR A 587 -4.89 24.35 32.37
N VAL A 588 -5.88 23.51 32.12
CA VAL A 588 -7.21 23.94 31.64
C VAL A 588 -8.22 23.61 32.73
N VAL A 589 -9.01 24.59 33.12
CA VAL A 589 -10.10 24.43 34.09
C VAL A 589 -11.41 24.34 33.32
N VAL A 590 -12.16 23.26 33.51
CA VAL A 590 -13.39 22.92 32.78
C VAL A 590 -14.56 22.83 33.76
N SER A 591 -15.69 23.45 33.44
CA SER A 591 -16.90 23.42 34.27
C SER A 591 -18.16 23.64 33.43
N SER A 592 -19.30 23.14 33.89
CA SER A 592 -20.61 23.46 33.32
C SER A 592 -21.63 23.69 34.46
N PRO A 593 -22.52 24.70 34.36
CA PRO A 593 -23.60 24.87 35.32
C PRO A 593 -24.62 23.70 35.30
N GLU A 594 -24.60 22.88 34.25
CA GLU A 594 -25.48 21.70 34.12
C GLU A 594 -24.93 20.47 34.84
N VAL A 595 -23.66 20.47 35.27
CA VAL A 595 -22.99 19.33 35.90
C VAL A 595 -22.41 19.74 37.25
N GLU A 596 -23.17 19.47 38.31
CA GLU A 596 -22.81 19.88 39.68
C GLU A 596 -21.65 19.02 40.27
N HIS A 597 -21.57 17.75 39.87
CA HIS A 597 -20.57 16.78 40.33
C HIS A 597 -19.86 16.13 39.12
N PRO A 598 -18.91 16.83 38.48
CA PRO A 598 -18.25 16.32 37.28
C PRO A 598 -17.23 15.23 37.61
N VAL A 599 -17.17 14.21 36.75
CA VAL A 599 -16.23 13.08 36.88
C VAL A 599 -15.44 12.82 35.59
N ALA A 600 -15.84 13.37 34.45
CA ALA A 600 -15.17 13.15 33.17
C ALA A 600 -15.16 14.37 32.26
N VAL A 601 -14.12 14.49 31.44
CA VAL A 601 -13.97 15.49 30.38
C VAL A 601 -13.54 14.84 29.07
N ARG A 602 -14.05 15.36 27.95
CA ARG A 602 -13.59 15.04 26.60
C ARG A 602 -13.19 16.32 25.86
N TYR A 603 -12.13 16.27 25.07
CA TYR A 603 -11.67 17.38 24.22
C TYR A 603 -11.52 16.93 22.77
N ALA A 604 -12.08 17.73 21.85
CA ALA A 604 -12.05 17.47 20.40
C ALA A 604 -12.53 16.04 20.03
N TRP A 605 -13.46 15.49 20.81
CA TRP A 605 -13.93 14.11 20.71
C TRP A 605 -15.11 13.98 19.73
N ALA A 606 -14.80 14.06 18.44
CA ALA A 606 -15.75 13.86 17.35
C ALA A 606 -15.01 13.47 16.05
N ASN A 607 -15.75 12.99 15.05
CA ASN A 607 -15.23 12.82 13.68
C ASN A 607 -14.70 14.16 13.16
N ASN A 608 -15.53 15.18 13.30
CA ASN A 608 -15.24 16.56 12.95
C ASN A 608 -15.37 17.52 14.14
N PRO A 609 -14.28 17.77 14.89
CA PRO A 609 -14.24 18.75 15.97
C PRO A 609 -13.95 20.17 15.41
N GLU A 610 -14.74 20.63 14.43
CA GLU A 610 -14.53 21.90 13.72
C GLU A 610 -14.43 23.08 14.69
N GLY A 611 -13.27 23.73 14.74
CA GLY A 611 -13.03 24.88 15.62
C GLY A 611 -12.43 24.52 16.98
N ALA A 612 -12.09 23.25 17.25
CA ALA A 612 -11.23 22.88 18.38
C ALA A 612 -9.90 23.62 18.27
N ASN A 613 -9.47 24.26 19.36
CA ASN A 613 -8.46 25.31 19.29
C ASN A 613 -7.39 25.28 20.39
N LEU A 614 -7.36 24.29 21.29
CA LEU A 614 -6.28 24.16 22.26
C LEU A 614 -4.96 23.80 21.56
N CYS A 615 -3.92 24.59 21.81
CA CYS A 615 -2.58 24.32 21.31
C CYS A 615 -1.50 24.77 22.29
N GLY A 616 -0.28 24.32 22.06
CA GLY A 616 0.91 24.83 22.76
C GLY A 616 1.25 26.26 22.32
N ARG A 617 2.13 26.92 23.06
CA ARG A 617 2.70 28.24 22.68
C ARG A 617 3.55 28.20 21.40
N ASN A 618 3.88 27.04 20.86
CA ASN A 618 4.45 26.86 19.53
C ASN A 618 3.37 26.83 18.43
N GLY A 619 2.10 26.56 18.78
CA GLY A 619 0.98 26.46 17.85
C GLY A 619 0.63 25.04 17.45
N VAL A 620 1.36 24.05 17.94
CA VAL A 620 1.04 22.64 17.71
C VAL A 620 -0.18 22.26 18.53
N LEU A 621 -1.17 21.66 17.87
CA LEU A 621 -2.45 21.31 18.44
C LEU A 621 -2.32 20.27 19.56
N ALA A 622 -3.16 20.43 20.60
CA ALA A 622 -3.33 19.39 21.59
C ALA A 622 -4.03 18.19 20.96
N SER A 623 -3.55 16.97 21.22
CA SER A 623 -4.20 15.75 20.70
C SER A 623 -5.58 15.56 21.34
N PRO A 624 -6.61 15.06 20.61
CA PRO A 624 -7.91 14.74 21.21
C PRO A 624 -7.77 13.72 22.35
N PHE A 625 -8.60 13.85 23.38
CA PHE A 625 -8.56 12.94 24.52
C PHE A 625 -9.91 12.85 25.23
N ARG A 626 -10.03 11.81 26.07
CA ARG A 626 -11.05 11.66 27.09
C ARG A 626 -10.41 11.30 28.42
N THR A 627 -11.14 11.47 29.51
CA THR A 627 -10.70 11.09 30.86
C THR A 627 -11.50 9.92 31.45
N ASP A 628 -12.57 9.49 30.77
CA ASP A 628 -13.38 8.32 31.10
C ASP A 628 -12.86 7.04 30.43
N ASP A 629 -13.29 5.89 30.95
CA ASP A 629 -13.04 4.54 30.44
C ASP A 629 -14.30 3.88 29.85
N TRP A 630 -15.32 4.68 29.51
CA TRP A 630 -16.66 4.22 29.11
C TRP A 630 -16.79 3.64 27.70
#